data_AF-A0A6N6JJU8-F1
#
_entry.id   AF-A0A6N6JJU8-F1
#
_cell.length_a   1.000
_cell.length_b   1.000
_cell.length_c   1.000
_cell.angle_alpha   90.00
_cell.angle_beta   90.00
_cell.angle_gamma   90.00
#
_symmetry.space_group_name_H-M   'P 1'
#
loop_
_entity.id
_entity.type
_entity.pdbx_description
1 polymer ?
#
loop_
_entity_poly.entity_id
_entity_poly.type
_entity_poly.pdbx_seq_one_letter_code
_entity_poly.pdbx_strand_id
1 'polypeptide(L)'
;MTELKCELCNLLGYCSRIRTRIATDAELSNPEFICSVRWMAYHENIPRRAWPDHLADILRDYKGVFVDGRDEVVELKTDALEYEEGLEGSEPPHAEWYRDFCNTPCAEGAKPFVREAAWERARILATLLRAKYPIRTFTWQLDVANENRFQSELCLSAAN
;
A
#
# COMPACT_ATOMS: atom_id res chain seq x y z
N MET A 1 -31.86 3.67 22.67
CA MET A 1 -30.56 4.03 23.26
C MET A 1 -29.55 4.12 22.12
N THR A 2 -29.33 5.32 21.62
CA THR A 2 -28.42 5.62 20.51
C THR A 2 -27.02 5.76 21.08
N GLU A 3 -26.23 4.69 21.03
CA GLU A 3 -24.83 4.68 21.47
C GLU A 3 -23.98 5.62 20.61
N LEU A 4 -23.61 6.76 21.18
CA LEU A 4 -22.50 7.63 20.75
C LEU A 4 -21.16 6.89 20.92
N LYS A 5 -20.88 5.89 20.08
CA LYS A 5 -19.60 5.12 20.11
C LYS A 5 -18.45 5.81 19.36
N CYS A 6 -18.48 7.13 19.16
CA CYS A 6 -17.43 7.87 18.45
C CYS A 6 -16.55 8.74 19.39
N GLU A 7 -17.08 9.27 20.49
CA GLU A 7 -16.32 10.15 21.40
C GLU A 7 -15.14 9.44 22.06
N LEU A 8 -15.31 8.17 22.42
CA LEU A 8 -14.26 7.35 23.00
C LEU A 8 -13.14 7.03 21.99
N CYS A 9 -13.49 6.86 20.71
CA CYS A 9 -12.50 6.70 19.64
C CYS A 9 -11.76 8.01 19.37
N ASN A 10 -12.45 9.15 19.45
CA ASN A 10 -11.82 10.48 19.36
C ASN A 10 -10.83 10.72 20.51
N LEU A 11 -11.16 10.30 21.73
CA LEU A 11 -10.27 10.40 22.90
C LEU A 11 -9.02 9.53 22.78
N LEU A 12 -9.16 8.32 22.24
CA LEU A 12 -8.05 7.37 22.06
C LEU A 12 -7.21 7.64 20.81
N GLY A 13 -7.68 8.50 19.91
CA GLY A 13 -7.01 8.80 18.63
C GLY A 13 -7.16 7.70 17.57
N TYR A 14 -7.85 6.61 17.87
CA TYR A 14 -8.14 5.50 16.95
C TYR A 14 -9.53 4.89 17.19
N CYS A 15 -10.05 4.19 16.19
CA CYS A 15 -11.38 3.60 16.13
C CYS A 15 -11.26 2.10 15.85
N SER A 16 -11.57 1.28 16.85
CA SER A 16 -11.52 -0.19 16.75
C SER A 16 -12.51 -0.80 15.74
N ARG A 17 -13.47 0.00 15.26
CA ARG A 17 -14.41 -0.40 14.18
C ARG A 17 -13.79 -0.27 12.79
N ILE A 18 -12.80 0.61 12.63
CA ILE A 18 -12.05 0.76 11.38
C ILE A 18 -10.83 -0.14 11.51
N ARG A 19 -10.86 -1.27 10.83
CA ARG A 19 -9.81 -2.31 10.92
C ARG A 19 -9.21 -2.50 9.54
N THR A 20 -7.90 -2.34 9.44
CA THR A 20 -7.16 -2.62 8.21
C THR A 20 -6.23 -3.78 8.44
N ARG A 21 -6.42 -4.85 7.67
CA ARG A 21 -5.55 -6.03 7.74
C ARG A 21 -4.17 -5.71 7.16
N ILE A 22 -3.11 -6.07 7.87
CA ILE A 22 -1.74 -5.98 7.36
C ILE A 22 -1.55 -6.96 6.19
N ALA A 23 -0.80 -6.54 5.18
CA ALA A 23 -0.43 -7.40 4.07
C ALA A 23 0.37 -8.64 4.56
N THR A 24 -0.09 -9.84 4.23
CA THR A 24 0.53 -11.09 4.68
C THR A 24 1.60 -11.57 3.71
N ASP A 25 2.47 -12.48 4.16
CA ASP A 25 3.53 -13.06 3.34
C ASP A 25 2.97 -13.79 2.11
N ALA A 26 1.82 -14.45 2.26
CA ALA A 26 1.12 -15.09 1.16
C ALA A 26 0.69 -14.06 0.09
N GLU A 27 0.22 -12.88 0.51
CA GLU A 27 -0.14 -11.79 -0.40
C GLU A 27 1.11 -11.22 -1.09
N LEU A 28 2.19 -11.01 -0.35
CA LEU A 28 3.47 -10.51 -0.90
C LEU A 28 4.13 -11.48 -1.88
N SER A 29 3.89 -12.78 -1.70
CA SER A 29 4.33 -13.81 -2.65
C SER A 29 3.48 -13.88 -3.93
N ASN A 30 2.29 -13.25 -3.94
CA ASN A 30 1.38 -13.25 -5.09
C ASN A 30 1.71 -12.11 -6.07
N PRO A 31 2.11 -12.40 -7.33
CA PRO A 31 2.42 -11.38 -8.32
C PRO A 31 1.25 -10.44 -8.64
N GLU A 32 0.01 -10.90 -8.59
CA GLU A 32 -1.18 -10.07 -8.91
C GLU A 32 -1.45 -9.02 -7.83
N PHE A 33 -1.24 -9.41 -6.57
CA PHE A 33 -1.30 -8.49 -5.45
C PHE A 33 -0.24 -7.39 -5.61
N ILE A 34 1.01 -7.78 -5.85
CA ILE A 34 2.11 -6.84 -6.07
C ILE A 34 1.83 -5.94 -7.27
N CYS A 35 1.30 -6.47 -8.38
CA CYS A 35 0.91 -5.69 -9.54
C CYS A 35 -0.14 -4.63 -9.17
N SER A 36 -1.16 -5.00 -8.40
CA SER A 36 -2.22 -4.09 -7.94
C SER A 36 -1.70 -2.99 -7.02
N VAL A 37 -0.79 -3.33 -6.10
CA VAL A 37 -0.13 -2.37 -5.21
C VAL A 37 0.71 -1.38 -6.02
N ARG A 38 1.54 -1.87 -6.95
CA ARG A 38 2.37 -1.03 -7.81
C ARG A 38 1.55 -0.13 -8.72
N TRP A 39 0.48 -0.66 -9.30
CA TRP A 39 -0.45 0.12 -10.12
C TRP A 39 -1.06 1.26 -9.31
N MET A 40 -1.53 0.99 -8.09
CA MET A 40 -2.07 2.03 -7.22
C MET A 40 -1.00 3.06 -6.85
N ALA A 41 0.18 2.61 -6.43
CA ALA A 41 1.28 3.50 -6.06
C ALA A 41 1.67 4.42 -7.22
N TYR A 42 1.73 3.90 -8.44
CA TYR A 42 2.02 4.69 -9.64
C TYR A 42 0.99 5.81 -9.88
N HIS A 43 -0.30 5.52 -9.66
CA HIS A 43 -1.38 6.48 -9.87
C HIS A 43 -1.45 7.59 -8.82
N GLU A 44 -0.79 7.43 -7.67
CA GLU A 44 -0.66 8.52 -6.69
C GLU A 44 0.25 9.64 -7.20
N ASN A 45 1.09 9.37 -8.21
CA ASN A 45 2.00 10.34 -8.82
C ASN A 45 2.90 11.07 -7.82
N ILE A 46 3.35 10.36 -6.78
CA ILE A 46 4.22 10.89 -5.73
C ILE A 46 5.68 10.75 -6.18
N PRO A 47 6.52 11.80 -6.07
CA PRO A 47 7.92 11.70 -6.42
C PRO A 47 8.67 10.76 -5.46
N ARG A 48 9.66 10.00 -5.96
CA ARG A 48 10.40 8.98 -5.21
C ARG A 48 10.85 9.39 -3.79
N ARG A 49 11.23 10.67 -3.61
CA ARG A 49 11.74 11.21 -2.34
C ARG A 49 10.65 11.58 -1.33
N ALA A 50 9.42 11.79 -1.79
CA ALA A 50 8.30 12.19 -0.94
C ALA A 50 7.49 10.99 -0.43
N TRP A 51 7.81 9.77 -0.87
CA TRP A 51 7.09 8.57 -0.42
C TRP A 51 7.19 8.31 1.09
N PRO A 52 8.37 8.38 1.74
CA PRO A 52 8.46 8.18 3.19
C PRO A 52 7.55 9.15 3.96
N ASP A 53 7.65 10.45 3.66
CA ASP A 53 6.81 11.50 4.27
C ASP A 53 5.32 11.25 4.01
N HIS A 54 4.97 10.87 2.77
CA HIS A 54 3.59 10.55 2.43
C HIS A 54 3.04 9.38 3.22
N LEU A 55 3.82 8.31 3.39
CA LEU A 55 3.42 7.14 4.17
C LEU A 55 3.30 7.48 5.66
N ALA A 56 4.20 8.33 6.19
CA ALA A 56 4.12 8.83 7.55
C ALA A 56 2.85 9.68 7.76
N ASP A 57 2.50 10.55 6.80
CA ASP A 57 1.26 11.33 6.83
C ASP A 57 0.02 10.42 6.85
N ILE A 58 -0.01 9.37 6.02
CA ILE A 58 -1.11 8.39 6.03
C ILE A 58 -1.22 7.73 7.40
N LEU A 59 -0.11 7.27 7.97
CA LEU A 59 -0.10 6.60 9.26
C LEU A 59 -0.55 7.53 10.38
N ARG A 60 -0.07 8.77 10.41
CA ARG A 60 -0.44 9.80 11.40
C ARG A 60 -1.94 10.12 11.34
N ASP A 61 -2.48 10.22 10.13
CA ASP A 61 -3.86 10.67 9.92
C ASP A 61 -4.86 9.50 10.02
N TYR A 62 -4.40 8.25 9.90
CA TYR A 62 -5.23 7.07 10.01
C TYR A 62 -5.82 6.91 11.41
N LYS A 63 -7.14 6.83 11.48
CA LYS A 63 -7.91 6.70 12.73
C LYS A 63 -8.34 5.27 13.02
N GLY A 64 -7.84 4.26 12.31
CA GLY A 64 -8.21 2.87 12.55
C GLY A 64 -7.17 2.10 13.34
N VAL A 65 -7.31 0.78 13.37
CA VAL A 65 -6.33 -0.15 13.92
C VAL A 65 -5.86 -1.11 12.84
N PHE A 66 -4.59 -1.48 12.89
CA PHE A 66 -4.07 -2.55 12.07
C PHE A 66 -4.30 -3.89 12.76
N VAL A 67 -4.70 -4.89 11.98
CA VAL A 67 -4.92 -6.24 12.48
C VAL A 67 -4.14 -7.27 11.68
N ASP A 68 -3.73 -8.34 12.34
CA ASP A 68 -3.05 -9.46 11.70
C ASP A 68 -4.04 -10.47 11.09
N GLY A 69 -3.53 -11.64 10.68
CA GLY A 69 -4.36 -12.73 10.15
C GLY A 69 -5.30 -13.39 11.16
N ARG A 70 -5.11 -13.14 12.46
CA ARG A 70 -5.92 -13.64 13.58
C ARG A 70 -6.83 -12.56 14.17
N ASP A 71 -6.90 -11.40 13.54
CA ASP A 71 -7.69 -10.24 13.97
C ASP A 71 -7.16 -9.59 15.28
N GLU A 72 -5.91 -9.88 15.64
CA GLU A 72 -5.22 -9.26 16.77
C GLU A 72 -4.68 -7.88 16.35
N VAL A 73 -4.82 -6.90 17.24
CA VAL A 73 -4.31 -5.55 17.00
C VAL A 73 -2.79 -5.57 17.03
N VAL A 74 -2.19 -5.04 15.98
CA VAL A 74 -0.74 -5.02 15.78
C VAL A 74 -0.26 -3.62 15.45
N GLU A 75 0.92 -3.29 15.93
CA GLU A 75 1.60 -2.04 15.57
C GLU A 75 2.34 -2.22 14.24
N LEU A 76 2.17 -1.27 13.34
CA LEU A 76 2.87 -1.27 12.06
C LEU A 76 4.27 -0.69 12.26
N LYS A 77 5.29 -1.55 12.21
CA LYS A 77 6.68 -1.13 12.34
C LYS A 77 7.13 -0.40 11.08
N THR A 78 7.50 0.88 11.19
CA THR A 78 7.90 1.72 10.05
C THR A 78 9.40 1.84 9.84
N ASP A 79 10.22 1.18 10.66
CA ASP A 79 11.68 1.21 10.62
C ASP A 79 12.23 0.92 9.21
N ALA A 80 11.55 0.06 8.44
CA ALA A 80 11.95 -0.28 7.07
C ALA A 80 11.79 0.87 6.05
N LEU A 81 11.09 1.96 6.42
CA LEU A 81 10.93 3.19 5.64
C LEU A 81 11.93 4.29 6.04
N GLU A 82 12.61 4.14 7.18
CA GLU A 82 13.49 5.18 7.72
C GLU A 82 14.82 5.27 6.95
N TYR A 83 15.44 6.44 7.02
CA TYR A 83 16.78 6.64 6.47
C TYR A 83 17.80 5.90 7.35
N GLU A 84 18.71 5.13 6.73
CA GLU A 84 19.87 4.61 7.46
C GLU A 84 20.66 5.81 8.01
N GLU A 85 20.84 5.83 9.33
CA GLU A 85 21.56 6.90 10.03
C GLU A 85 22.94 7.14 9.38
N GLY A 86 23.22 8.39 9.00
CA GLY A 86 24.50 8.80 8.42
C GLY A 86 24.57 8.92 6.89
N LEU A 87 23.48 8.64 6.16
CA LEU A 87 23.37 8.88 4.71
C LEU A 87 22.56 10.14 4.33
N GLU A 88 22.40 11.08 5.27
CA GLU A 88 21.79 12.40 5.05
C GLU A 88 22.64 13.24 4.08
N GLY A 89 22.45 13.05 2.77
CA GLY A 89 23.11 13.87 1.74
C GLY A 89 23.33 13.20 0.39
N SER A 90 23.34 11.86 0.34
CA SER A 90 23.34 11.07 -0.91
C SER A 90 21.94 10.51 -1.21
N GLU A 91 21.60 10.25 -2.47
CA GLU A 91 20.33 9.56 -2.78
C GLU A 91 20.28 8.23 -2.02
N PRO A 92 19.31 8.03 -1.11
CA PRO A 92 19.28 6.82 -0.30
C PRO A 92 18.96 5.60 -1.17
N PRO A 93 19.48 4.41 -0.84
CA PRO A 93 19.14 3.17 -1.52
C PRO A 93 17.62 2.88 -1.59
N HIS A 94 16.84 3.35 -0.62
CA HIS A 94 15.37 3.21 -0.64
C HIS A 94 14.66 4.19 -1.59
N ALA A 95 15.26 5.35 -1.93
CA ALA A 95 14.70 6.25 -2.93
C ALA A 95 14.72 5.62 -4.33
N GLU A 96 15.72 4.79 -4.62
CA GLU A 96 15.76 3.95 -5.82
C GLU A 96 14.68 2.87 -5.77
N TRP A 97 14.44 2.27 -4.60
CA TRP A 97 13.35 1.32 -4.43
C TRP A 97 11.98 1.96 -4.73
N TYR A 98 11.70 3.17 -4.23
CA TYR A 98 10.45 3.88 -4.55
C TYR A 98 10.35 4.23 -6.05
N ARG A 99 11.46 4.62 -6.69
CA ARG A 99 11.50 4.85 -8.13
C ARG A 99 11.09 3.58 -8.90
N ASP A 100 11.71 2.46 -8.56
CA ASP A 100 11.55 1.21 -9.30
C ASP A 100 10.23 0.50 -8.96
N PHE A 101 9.77 0.59 -7.72
CA PHE A 101 8.57 -0.09 -7.25
C PHE A 101 7.30 0.75 -7.45
N CYS A 102 7.29 2.00 -6.95
CA CYS A 102 6.12 2.86 -6.93
C CYS A 102 5.97 3.70 -8.19
N ASN A 103 7.08 4.22 -8.74
CA ASN A 103 7.03 5.16 -9.86
C ASN A 103 7.21 4.50 -11.23
N THR A 104 7.35 3.17 -11.27
CA THR A 104 7.47 2.41 -12.52
C THR A 104 6.29 1.44 -12.63
N PRO A 105 5.45 1.55 -13.67
CA PRO A 105 4.31 0.66 -13.86
C PRO A 105 4.79 -0.77 -14.16
N CYS A 106 3.96 -1.76 -13.84
CA CYS A 106 4.23 -3.14 -14.26
C CYS A 106 4.05 -3.23 -15.78
N ALA A 107 5.02 -3.83 -16.47
CA ALA A 107 4.88 -4.13 -17.89
C ALA A 107 3.74 -5.13 -18.11
N GLU A 108 3.09 -5.05 -19.28
CA GLU A 108 1.99 -5.94 -19.64
C GLU A 108 2.46 -7.40 -19.64
N GLY A 109 1.69 -8.28 -18.98
CA GLY A 109 2.03 -9.71 -18.83
C GLY A 109 3.20 -10.02 -17.88
N ALA A 110 3.81 -9.02 -17.24
CA ALA A 110 4.90 -9.25 -16.29
C ALA A 110 4.39 -9.87 -14.98
N LYS A 111 5.20 -10.77 -14.40
CA LYS A 111 4.98 -11.32 -13.06
C LYS A 111 5.94 -10.62 -12.09
N PRO A 112 5.52 -9.52 -11.44
CA PRO A 112 6.41 -8.80 -10.54
C PRO A 112 6.73 -9.67 -9.31
N PHE A 113 7.98 -9.56 -8.86
CA PHE A 113 8.48 -10.23 -7.67
C PHE A 113 9.15 -9.20 -6.76
N VAL A 114 8.91 -9.32 -5.46
CA VAL A 114 9.60 -8.53 -4.44
C VAL A 114 10.61 -9.43 -3.77
N ARG A 115 11.88 -8.99 -3.71
CA ARG A 115 12.92 -9.69 -2.95
C ARG A 115 12.57 -9.65 -1.46
N GLU A 116 12.90 -10.71 -0.72
CA GLU A 116 12.62 -10.80 0.73
C GLU A 116 13.12 -9.59 1.51
N ALA A 117 14.31 -9.09 1.18
CA ALA A 117 14.90 -7.88 1.78
C ALA A 117 14.06 -6.58 1.59
N ALA A 118 13.05 -6.61 0.72
CA ALA A 118 12.12 -5.51 0.48
C ALA A 118 10.66 -5.86 0.84
N TRP A 119 10.40 -7.04 1.39
CA TRP A 119 9.05 -7.47 1.77
C TRP A 119 8.44 -6.56 2.82
N GLU A 120 9.20 -6.17 3.84
CA GLU A 120 8.69 -5.27 4.89
C GLU A 120 8.26 -3.92 4.31
N ARG A 121 9.05 -3.34 3.40
CA ARG A 121 8.69 -2.08 2.72
C ARG A 121 7.43 -2.22 1.89
N ALA A 122 7.33 -3.29 1.11
CA ALA A 122 6.14 -3.59 0.32
C ALA A 122 4.91 -3.84 1.21
N ARG A 123 5.09 -4.50 2.36
CA ARG A 123 4.04 -4.75 3.35
C ARG A 123 3.48 -3.46 3.91
N ILE A 124 4.34 -2.57 4.38
CA ILE A 124 3.96 -1.27 4.94
C ILE A 124 3.24 -0.44 3.90
N LEU A 125 3.82 -0.30 2.70
CA LEU A 125 3.22 0.42 1.58
C LEU A 125 1.82 -0.10 1.24
N ALA A 126 1.69 -1.42 1.02
CA ALA A 126 0.40 -2.02 0.68
C ALA A 126 -0.64 -1.84 1.80
N THR A 127 -0.22 -1.98 3.05
CA THR A 127 -1.09 -1.81 4.23
C THR A 127 -1.58 -0.37 4.36
N LEU A 128 -0.71 0.62 4.18
CA LEU A 128 -1.07 2.04 4.27
C LEU A 128 -1.93 2.48 3.09
N LEU A 129 -1.65 2.01 1.87
CA LEU A 129 -2.52 2.26 0.71
C LEU A 129 -3.91 1.63 0.90
N ARG A 130 -3.99 0.43 1.49
CA ARG A 130 -5.25 -0.22 1.88
C ARG A 130 -6.01 0.56 2.94
N ALA A 131 -5.30 1.13 3.92
CA ALA A 131 -5.89 1.98 4.94
C ALA A 131 -6.46 3.29 4.37
N LYS A 132 -5.73 3.93 3.44
CA LYS A 132 -6.12 5.18 2.81
C LYS A 132 -7.24 5.01 1.77
N TYR A 133 -7.20 3.93 1.01
CA TYR A 133 -8.09 3.71 -0.14
C TYR A 133 -8.88 2.39 -0.08
N PRO A 134 -9.63 2.11 1.01
CA PRO A 134 -10.23 0.81 1.26
C PRO A 134 -11.14 0.32 0.12
N ILE A 135 -11.88 1.23 -0.53
CA ILE A 135 -12.77 0.91 -1.66
C ILE A 135 -11.97 0.45 -2.89
N ARG A 136 -10.85 1.12 -3.20
CA ARG A 136 -10.02 0.78 -4.37
C ARG A 136 -9.23 -0.51 -4.13
N THR A 137 -8.78 -0.74 -2.90
CA THR A 137 -7.98 -1.92 -2.53
C THR A 137 -8.82 -3.17 -2.29
N PHE A 138 -10.14 -3.05 -2.16
CA PHE A 138 -11.04 -4.20 -1.99
C PHE A 138 -10.91 -5.22 -3.13
N THR A 139 -10.52 -4.77 -4.32
CA THR A 139 -10.37 -5.63 -5.51
C THR A 139 -8.98 -6.23 -5.67
N TRP A 140 -8.05 -5.96 -4.76
CA TRP A 140 -6.73 -6.59 -4.80
C TRP A 140 -6.89 -8.10 -4.57
N GLN A 141 -6.36 -8.93 -5.46
CA GLN A 141 -6.50 -10.41 -5.48
C GLN A 141 -7.89 -10.95 -5.85
N LEU A 142 -8.85 -10.09 -6.21
CA LEU A 142 -10.05 -10.60 -6.86
C LEU A 142 -9.71 -10.82 -8.33
N ASP A 143 -9.53 -12.09 -8.67
CA ASP A 143 -9.60 -12.56 -10.05
C ASP A 143 -11.00 -12.15 -10.55
N VAL A 144 -11.06 -11.17 -11.43
CA VAL A 144 -12.33 -10.72 -12.01
C VAL A 144 -12.80 -11.85 -12.91
N ALA A 145 -13.60 -12.76 -12.36
CA ALA A 145 -14.35 -13.79 -13.09
C ALA A 145 -15.36 -13.20 -14.11
N ASN A 146 -15.37 -11.88 -14.29
CA ASN A 146 -16.06 -11.18 -15.34
C ASN A 146 -15.10 -10.17 -15.97
N GLU A 147 -14.78 -10.41 -17.24
CA GLU A 147 -14.05 -9.57 -18.19
C GLU A 147 -14.76 -8.23 -18.47
N ASN A 148 -15.07 -7.45 -17.43
CA ASN A 148 -15.71 -6.14 -17.53
C ASN A 148 -15.07 -5.13 -16.56
N ARG A 149 -13.77 -5.24 -16.28
CA ARG A 149 -13.02 -4.03 -15.95
C ARG A 149 -12.97 -3.22 -17.24
N PHE A 150 -13.36 -1.95 -17.19
CA PHE A 150 -13.15 -0.92 -18.19
C PHE A 150 -11.77 -1.04 -18.88
N GLN A 151 -11.71 -1.95 -19.86
CA GLN A 151 -10.71 -2.11 -20.90
C GLN A 151 -11.35 -1.69 -22.24
N SER A 152 -12.38 -0.84 -22.20
CA SER A 152 -12.83 -0.15 -23.39
C SER A 152 -11.91 1.06 -23.62
N GLU A 153 -10.95 0.86 -24.53
CA GLU A 153 -10.45 1.89 -25.47
C GLU A 153 -9.21 2.74 -25.12
N LEU A 154 -8.17 2.20 -24.47
CA LEU A 154 -6.84 2.85 -24.54
C LEU A 154 -5.64 1.92 -24.83
N CYS A 155 -5.87 0.62 -25.02
CA CYS A 155 -4.83 -0.33 -25.45
C CYS A 155 -5.01 -0.86 -26.89
N LEU A 156 -5.97 -0.35 -27.67
CA LEU A 156 -6.23 -0.82 -29.05
C LEU A 156 -6.21 0.27 -30.15
N SER A 157 -5.78 1.50 -29.88
CA SER A 157 -5.76 2.55 -30.92
C SER A 157 -4.45 3.35 -31.04
N ALA A 158 -3.31 2.77 -30.65
CA ALA A 158 -1.99 3.35 -30.96
C ALA A 158 -1.20 2.50 -31.97
N ALA A 159 -1.90 1.79 -32.84
CA ALA A 159 -1.37 1.23 -34.07
C ALA A 159 -2.07 1.90 -35.27
N ASN A 160 -1.60 3.09 -35.61
CA ASN A 160 -1.57 3.63 -36.97
C ASN A 160 -0.41 4.61 -37.08
#